data_AF-A0A926AJK2-F1
#
_entry.id   AF-A0A926AJK2-F1
#
_cell.length_a   1.000
_cell.length_b   1.000
_cell.length_c   1.000
_cell.angle_alpha   90.00
_cell.angle_beta   90.00
_cell.angle_gamma   90.00
#
_symmetry.space_group_name_H-M   'P 1'
#
loop_
_entity.id
_entity.type
_entity.pdbx_description
1 polymer ?
#
loop_
_entity_poly.entity_id
_entity_poly.type
_entity_poly.pdbx_seq_one_letter_code
_entity_poly.pdbx_strand_id
1 'polypeptide(L)'
;MMQATAPQQRDRGRIASASIVWLIVGLCCIAPIVWIVVQLIANPTAMSELRLDPFRIKLIARTIAYNGAAAIVATLLAVPAAIVIGRGRGIFAAALWLILPIALLLPSLTFAYGWSQSIRLLDAWLKAHTSQDWLRRLLEFEPGEYCDVARCVWSLATWLFPVPAIVMGLSLRRVDTSLQQQAQLDGVLWRVTARQILGPALASMAIVAVLAMQEFAVYEPTGISVIATETRMVFETGAFSSTDNLITQRLVGAPQTSTPGDQRARAAAAVATSVPMLIVIGVLSIIAAIGARKLTAADAIESGAWPASLNARRRVTVAAWAIALLAIAVPIVSLCLSLKR
;
A
#
# COMPACT_ATOMS: atom_id res chain seq x y z
N MET A 1 -6.36 -12.79 59.14
CA MET A 1 -5.42 -12.08 58.25
C MET A 1 -6.11 -11.83 56.92
N MET A 2 -6.65 -10.63 56.72
CA MET A 2 -7.33 -10.21 55.50
C MET A 2 -6.30 -9.65 54.52
N GLN A 3 -6.19 -10.26 53.33
CA GLN A 3 -5.37 -9.77 52.23
C GLN A 3 -6.02 -8.53 51.60
N ALA A 4 -5.24 -7.46 51.50
CA ALA A 4 -5.67 -6.18 50.97
C ALA A 4 -6.02 -6.26 49.47
N THR A 5 -7.20 -5.74 49.15
CA THR A 5 -7.76 -5.57 47.81
C THR A 5 -7.09 -4.39 47.09
N ALA A 6 -5.98 -4.64 46.39
CA ALA A 6 -5.33 -3.64 45.52
C ALA A 6 -5.54 -3.77 43.98
N PRO A 7 -6.67 -4.26 43.41
CA PRO A 7 -6.83 -4.30 41.95
C PRO A 7 -7.34 -2.98 41.32
N GLN A 8 -7.91 -2.03 42.07
CA GLN A 8 -8.76 -0.98 41.49
C GLN A 8 -8.03 0.20 40.81
N GLN A 9 -6.75 0.47 41.14
CA GLN A 9 -6.03 1.62 40.57
C GLN A 9 -5.54 1.40 39.13
N ARG A 10 -5.25 0.16 38.72
CA ARG A 10 -4.75 -0.13 37.36
C ARG A 10 -5.83 0.05 36.28
N ASP A 11 -7.09 -0.16 36.61
CA ASP A 11 -8.18 -0.09 35.63
C ASP A 11 -8.56 1.36 35.27
N ARG A 12 -8.46 2.30 36.22
CA ARG A 12 -8.77 3.72 35.96
C ARG A 12 -7.86 4.34 34.90
N GLY A 13 -6.56 4.04 34.94
CA GLY A 13 -5.61 4.55 33.95
C GLY A 13 -5.84 3.99 32.54
N ARG A 14 -6.24 2.71 32.45
CA ARG A 14 -6.58 2.07 31.17
C ARG A 14 -7.82 2.69 30.54
N ILE A 15 -8.87 2.94 31.33
CA ILE A 15 -10.09 3.57 30.83
C ILE A 15 -9.81 5.00 30.35
N ALA A 16 -9.08 5.80 31.13
CA ALA A 16 -8.76 7.17 30.75
C ALA A 16 -7.95 7.25 29.45
N SER A 17 -6.91 6.42 29.31
CA SER A 17 -6.10 6.36 28.09
C SER A 17 -6.90 5.86 26.88
N ALA A 18 -7.73 4.83 27.05
CA ALA A 18 -8.61 4.35 25.99
C ALA A 18 -9.61 5.43 25.54
N SER A 19 -10.21 6.16 26.47
CA SER A 19 -11.15 7.25 26.15
C SER A 19 -10.49 8.37 25.35
N ILE A 20 -9.26 8.76 25.70
CA ILE A 20 -8.49 9.79 24.95
C ILE A 20 -8.21 9.29 23.53
N VAL A 21 -7.77 8.04 23.36
CA VAL A 21 -7.52 7.46 22.04
C VAL A 21 -8.79 7.43 21.19
N TRP A 22 -9.91 6.97 21.76
CA TRP A 22 -11.19 6.93 21.05
C TRP A 22 -11.72 8.32 20.70
N LEU A 23 -11.51 9.32 21.56
CA LEU A 23 -11.84 10.71 21.24
C LEU A 23 -11.03 11.22 20.04
N ILE A 24 -9.72 10.96 20.02
CA ILE A 24 -8.83 11.36 18.91
C ILE A 24 -9.26 10.66 17.62
N VAL A 25 -9.54 9.34 17.66
CA VAL A 25 -10.04 8.58 16.50
C VAL A 25 -11.39 9.14 16.04
N GLY A 26 -12.31 9.42 16.96
CA GLY A 26 -13.60 10.03 16.65
C GLY A 26 -13.45 11.36 15.94
N LEU A 27 -12.61 12.25 16.45
CA LEU A 27 -12.40 13.58 15.90
C LEU A 27 -11.65 13.55 14.56
N CYS A 28 -10.59 12.75 14.44
CA CYS A 28 -9.72 12.77 13.27
C CYS A 28 -10.20 11.88 12.13
N CYS A 29 -10.97 10.83 12.41
CA CYS A 29 -11.39 9.85 11.41
C CYS A 29 -12.91 9.87 11.19
N ILE A 30 -13.71 9.84 12.27
CA ILE A 30 -15.17 9.72 12.16
C ILE A 30 -15.80 11.06 11.77
N ALA A 31 -15.39 12.16 12.41
CA ALA A 31 -15.99 13.47 12.15
C ALA A 31 -15.85 13.93 10.67
N PRO A 32 -14.69 13.79 9.99
CA PRO A 32 -14.60 14.09 8.56
C PRO A 32 -15.53 13.24 7.69
N ILE A 33 -15.70 11.95 7.99
CA ILE A 33 -16.61 11.07 7.27
C ILE A 33 -18.06 11.53 7.47
N VAL A 34 -18.46 11.82 8.71
CA VAL A 34 -19.80 12.34 9.01
C VAL A 34 -20.05 13.65 8.28
N TRP A 35 -19.07 14.55 8.26
CA TRP A 35 -19.16 15.81 7.53
C TRP A 35 -19.35 15.61 6.02
N ILE A 36 -18.58 14.70 5.42
CA ILE A 36 -18.70 14.30 4.01
C ILE A 36 -20.12 13.79 3.71
N VAL A 37 -20.68 12.94 4.58
CA VAL A 37 -22.04 12.42 4.44
C VAL A 37 -23.08 13.54 4.53
N VAL A 38 -22.94 14.45 5.49
CA VAL A 38 -23.82 15.62 5.63
C VAL A 38 -23.78 16.50 4.37
N GLN A 39 -22.58 16.75 3.82
CA GLN A 39 -22.42 17.52 2.59
C GLN A 39 -23.06 16.82 1.38
N LEU A 40 -22.97 15.50 1.30
CA LEU A 40 -23.58 14.74 0.22
C LEU A 40 -25.13 14.81 0.28
N ILE A 41 -25.70 14.70 1.48
CA ILE A 41 -27.16 14.80 1.69
C ILE A 41 -27.67 16.23 1.42
N ALA A 42 -26.90 17.25 1.80
CA ALA A 42 -27.27 18.64 1.64
C ALA A 42 -27.24 19.15 0.19
N ASN A 43 -26.65 18.39 -0.75
CA ASN A 43 -26.48 18.80 -2.15
C ASN A 43 -27.14 17.79 -3.12
N PRO A 44 -28.41 18.00 -3.52
CA PRO A 44 -29.16 17.07 -4.37
C PRO A 44 -28.49 16.76 -5.72
N THR A 45 -27.74 17.71 -6.28
CA THR A 45 -26.96 17.52 -7.51
C THR A 45 -25.85 16.49 -7.33
N ALA A 46 -25.18 16.47 -6.17
CA ALA A 46 -24.18 15.44 -5.86
C ALA A 46 -24.81 14.05 -5.66
N MET A 47 -26.10 14.00 -5.29
CA MET A 47 -26.84 12.75 -5.18
C MET A 47 -27.20 12.16 -6.54
N SER A 48 -27.55 12.99 -7.53
CA SER A 48 -27.71 12.51 -8.92
C SER A 48 -26.39 11.97 -9.48
N GLU A 49 -25.27 12.56 -9.08
CA GLU A 49 -23.94 12.06 -9.42
C GLU A 49 -23.60 10.72 -8.77
N LEU A 50 -24.30 10.22 -7.75
CA LEU A 50 -24.02 8.88 -7.23
C LEU A 50 -24.41 7.74 -8.18
N ARG A 51 -25.13 8.04 -9.27
CA ARG A 51 -25.50 7.02 -10.25
C ARG A 51 -24.24 6.42 -10.88
N LEU A 52 -24.13 5.09 -10.79
CA LEU A 52 -23.05 4.32 -11.40
C LEU A 52 -23.27 4.27 -12.91
N ASP A 53 -22.67 5.22 -13.63
CA ASP A 53 -22.57 5.16 -15.07
C ASP A 53 -21.51 4.12 -15.52
N PRO A 54 -21.51 3.72 -16.81
CA PRO A 54 -20.51 2.78 -17.32
C PRO A 54 -19.06 3.26 -17.13
N PHE A 55 -18.84 4.57 -17.15
CA PHE A 55 -17.53 5.17 -16.94
C PHE A 55 -17.01 4.94 -15.51
N ARG A 56 -17.81 5.23 -14.49
CA ARG A 56 -17.50 5.02 -13.06
C ARG A 56 -17.31 3.56 -12.75
N ILE A 57 -18.14 2.67 -13.31
CA ILE A 57 -17.93 1.21 -13.16
C ILE A 57 -16.57 0.81 -13.72
N LYS A 58 -16.21 1.29 -14.92
CA LYS A 58 -14.90 1.05 -15.54
C LYS A 58 -13.76 1.64 -14.70
N LEU A 59 -13.95 2.82 -14.13
CA LEU A 59 -12.99 3.50 -13.26
C LEU A 59 -12.75 2.74 -11.95
N ILE A 60 -13.82 2.28 -11.30
CA ILE A 60 -13.78 1.43 -10.11
C ILE A 60 -13.06 0.12 -10.43
N ALA A 61 -13.44 -0.55 -11.52
CA ALA A 61 -12.82 -1.80 -11.94
C ALA A 61 -11.32 -1.65 -12.17
N ARG A 62 -10.88 -0.60 -12.89
CA ARG A 62 -9.46 -0.29 -13.11
C ARG A 62 -8.74 0.00 -11.80
N THR A 63 -9.33 0.83 -10.94
CA THR A 63 -8.74 1.20 -9.64
C THR A 63 -8.54 -0.03 -8.76
N ILE A 64 -9.53 -0.92 -8.69
CA ILE A 64 -9.43 -2.18 -7.94
C ILE A 64 -8.41 -3.11 -8.58
N ALA A 65 -8.43 -3.27 -9.91
CA ALA A 65 -7.52 -4.18 -10.60
C ALA A 65 -6.05 -3.74 -10.45
N TYR A 66 -5.73 -2.47 -10.67
CA TYR A 66 -4.36 -1.98 -10.63
C TYR A 66 -3.81 -1.98 -9.20
N ASN A 67 -4.56 -1.45 -8.24
CA ASN A 67 -4.12 -1.38 -6.85
C ASN A 67 -4.17 -2.75 -6.15
N GLY A 68 -5.12 -3.60 -6.52
CA GLY A 68 -5.15 -5.00 -6.10
C GLY A 68 -3.96 -5.78 -6.64
N ALA A 69 -3.60 -5.60 -7.91
CA ALA A 69 -2.40 -6.20 -8.48
C ALA A 69 -1.12 -5.72 -7.76
N ALA A 70 -1.01 -4.41 -7.48
CA ALA A 70 0.10 -3.88 -6.72
C ALA A 70 0.20 -4.51 -5.31
N ALA A 71 -0.93 -4.69 -4.63
CA ALA A 71 -0.98 -5.34 -3.32
C ALA A 71 -0.57 -6.81 -3.36
N ILE A 72 -1.01 -7.56 -4.38
CA ILE A 72 -0.62 -8.95 -4.59
C ILE A 72 0.89 -9.04 -4.84
N VAL A 73 1.42 -8.25 -5.78
CA VAL A 73 2.86 -8.24 -6.10
C VAL A 73 3.69 -7.83 -4.88
N ALA A 74 3.28 -6.79 -4.16
CA ALA A 74 3.94 -6.35 -2.92
C ALA A 74 3.99 -7.49 -1.88
N THR A 75 2.88 -8.19 -1.69
CA THR A 75 2.79 -9.30 -0.72
C THR A 75 3.69 -10.47 -1.13
N LEU A 76 3.77 -10.78 -2.43
CA LEU A 76 4.68 -11.81 -2.95
C LEU A 76 6.16 -11.43 -2.77
N LEU A 77 6.53 -10.18 -3.12
CA LEU A 77 7.88 -9.65 -2.93
C LEU A 77 8.29 -9.64 -1.46
N ALA A 78 7.34 -9.51 -0.54
CA ALA A 78 7.56 -9.47 0.88
C ALA A 78 7.88 -10.83 1.54
N VAL A 79 7.54 -11.96 0.91
CA VAL A 79 7.68 -13.29 1.54
C VAL A 79 9.12 -13.59 1.98
N PRO A 80 10.17 -13.41 1.15
CA PRO A 80 11.55 -13.67 1.57
C PRO A 80 11.98 -12.77 2.73
N ALA A 81 11.64 -11.48 2.67
CA ALA A 81 11.93 -10.51 3.72
C ALA A 81 11.22 -10.87 5.03
N ALA A 82 9.94 -11.24 4.98
CA ALA A 82 9.18 -11.70 6.13
C ALA A 82 9.81 -12.92 6.81
N ILE A 83 10.30 -13.90 6.03
CA ILE A 83 10.99 -15.08 6.59
C ILE A 83 12.29 -14.66 7.30
N VAL A 84 13.06 -13.74 6.72
CA VAL A 84 14.32 -13.23 7.32
C VAL A 84 14.04 -12.40 8.56
N ILE A 85 13.01 -11.56 8.56
CA ILE A 85 12.56 -10.80 9.73
C ILE A 85 12.08 -11.74 10.82
N GLY A 86 11.27 -12.74 10.44
CA GLY A 86 10.63 -13.71 11.32
C GLY A 86 11.59 -14.67 12.00
N ARG A 87 12.55 -15.19 11.24
CA ARG A 87 13.42 -16.29 11.66
C ARG A 87 14.91 -15.98 11.59
N GLY A 88 15.30 -14.93 10.90
CA GLY A 88 16.70 -14.54 10.76
C GLY A 88 17.25 -13.98 12.07
N ARG A 89 18.53 -14.27 12.30
CA ARG A 89 19.32 -13.75 13.43
C ARG A 89 20.59 -13.09 12.89
N GLY A 90 21.18 -12.21 13.69
CA GLY A 90 22.40 -11.48 13.33
C GLY A 90 22.17 -10.16 12.58
N ILE A 91 23.28 -9.57 12.12
CA ILE A 91 23.35 -8.20 11.59
C ILE A 91 22.45 -8.02 10.36
N PHE A 92 22.40 -9.00 9.45
CA PHE A 92 21.58 -8.90 8.24
C PHE A 92 20.08 -8.80 8.52
N ALA A 93 19.56 -9.56 9.48
CA ALA A 93 18.16 -9.47 9.86
C ALA A 93 17.85 -8.16 10.59
N ALA A 94 18.78 -7.69 11.43
CA ALA A 94 18.66 -6.42 12.14
C ALA A 94 18.69 -5.22 11.17
N ALA A 95 19.57 -5.24 10.16
CA ALA A 95 19.63 -4.20 9.14
C ALA A 95 18.37 -4.18 8.26
N LEU A 96 17.82 -5.35 7.90
CA LEU A 96 16.55 -5.40 7.16
C LEU A 96 15.38 -4.82 7.97
N TRP A 97 15.37 -5.03 9.29
CA TRP A 97 14.42 -4.40 10.23
C TRP A 97 14.49 -2.88 10.25
N LEU A 98 15.67 -2.31 10.03
CA LEU A 98 15.90 -0.87 9.98
C LEU A 98 15.58 -0.28 8.61
N ILE A 99 16.04 -0.92 7.53
CA ILE A 99 15.94 -0.41 6.16
C ILE A 99 14.50 -0.40 5.65
N LEU A 100 13.71 -1.44 5.96
CA LEU A 100 12.36 -1.58 5.43
C LEU A 100 11.41 -0.44 5.87
N PRO A 101 11.35 -0.03 7.15
CA PRO A 101 10.61 1.17 7.56
C PRO A 101 11.15 2.45 6.92
N ILE A 102 12.48 2.61 6.79
CA ILE A 102 13.08 3.80 6.16
C ILE A 102 12.63 3.91 4.69
N ALA A 103 12.52 2.81 3.97
CA ALA A 103 12.02 2.80 2.60
C ALA A 103 10.59 3.32 2.48
N LEU A 104 9.73 3.11 3.48
CA LEU A 104 8.37 3.63 3.52
C LEU A 104 8.31 5.15 3.79
N LEU A 105 9.37 5.74 4.33
CA LEU A 105 9.46 7.19 4.56
C LEU A 105 9.78 7.97 3.27
N LEU A 106 10.25 7.29 2.24
CA LEU A 106 10.48 7.90 0.95
C LEU A 106 9.13 8.18 0.26
N PRO A 107 8.94 9.38 -0.33
CA PRO A 107 7.74 9.70 -1.08
C PRO A 107 7.50 8.70 -2.23
N SER A 108 6.26 8.28 -2.42
CA SER A 108 5.85 7.39 -3.52
C SER A 108 6.24 7.93 -4.91
N LEU A 109 6.18 9.25 -5.07
CA LEU A 109 6.60 9.97 -6.26
C LEU A 109 8.09 9.75 -6.59
N THR A 110 8.96 9.63 -5.58
CA THR A 110 10.37 9.28 -5.77
C THR A 110 10.52 7.88 -6.39
N PHE A 111 9.73 6.90 -5.96
CA PHE A 111 9.73 5.56 -6.58
C PHE A 111 9.20 5.60 -8.01
N ALA A 112 8.08 6.29 -8.24
CA ALA A 112 7.48 6.40 -9.57
C ALA A 112 8.44 7.00 -10.59
N TYR A 113 9.05 8.14 -10.26
CA TYR A 113 10.05 8.76 -11.13
C TYR A 113 11.33 7.94 -11.21
N GLY A 114 11.81 7.36 -10.12
CA GLY A 114 13.02 6.54 -10.14
C GLY A 114 12.89 5.31 -11.03
N TRP A 115 11.75 4.61 -11.00
CA TRP A 115 11.49 3.51 -11.93
C TRP A 115 11.33 3.99 -13.37
N SER A 116 10.66 5.12 -13.61
CA SER A 116 10.58 5.73 -14.94
C SER A 116 11.98 6.06 -15.49
N GLN A 117 12.86 6.68 -14.70
CA GLN A 117 14.23 6.95 -15.12
C GLN A 117 15.04 5.67 -15.31
N SER A 118 14.85 4.65 -14.47
CA SER A 118 15.53 3.35 -14.62
C SER A 118 15.25 2.71 -15.98
N ILE A 119 13.98 2.72 -16.38
CA ILE A 119 13.53 2.24 -17.67
C ILE A 119 14.12 3.06 -18.82
N ARG A 120 14.10 4.40 -18.73
CA ARG A 120 14.68 5.28 -19.76
C ARG A 120 16.18 5.06 -19.93
N LEU A 121 16.90 4.88 -18.82
CA LEU A 121 18.34 4.58 -18.85
C LEU A 121 18.61 3.20 -19.46
N LEU A 122 17.77 2.21 -19.15
CA LEU A 122 17.85 0.87 -19.72
C LEU A 122 17.57 0.87 -21.24
N ASP A 123 16.54 1.59 -21.68
CA ASP A 123 16.22 1.77 -23.10
C ASP A 123 17.38 2.43 -23.85
N ALA A 124 17.93 3.52 -23.32
CA ALA A 124 19.10 4.18 -23.91
C ALA A 124 20.32 3.24 -23.99
N TRP A 125 20.56 2.43 -22.96
CA TRP A 125 21.65 1.45 -22.95
C TRP A 125 21.43 0.34 -23.98
N LEU A 126 20.21 -0.21 -24.08
CA LEU A 126 19.86 -1.25 -25.04
C LEU A 126 19.95 -0.75 -26.48
N LYS A 127 19.50 0.49 -26.75
CA LYS A 127 19.65 1.13 -28.06
C LYS A 127 21.11 1.20 -28.51
N ALA A 128 22.03 1.44 -27.57
CA ALA A 128 23.46 1.49 -27.87
C ALA A 128 24.13 0.12 -28.04
N HIS A 129 23.63 -0.93 -27.39
CA HIS A 129 24.31 -2.24 -27.31
C HIS A 129 23.60 -3.39 -28.03
N THR A 130 22.40 -3.18 -28.57
CA THR A 130 21.59 -4.24 -29.16
C THR A 130 20.80 -3.74 -30.37
N SER A 131 20.83 -4.53 -31.44
CA SER A 131 20.07 -4.31 -32.68
C SER A 131 18.69 -4.97 -32.68
N GLN A 132 18.30 -5.64 -31.59
CA GLN A 132 17.01 -6.34 -31.50
C GLN A 132 15.86 -5.38 -31.22
N ASP A 133 15.06 -5.08 -32.25
CA ASP A 133 13.94 -4.13 -32.14
C ASP A 133 12.79 -4.60 -31.24
N TRP A 134 12.62 -5.92 -31.06
CA TRP A 134 11.56 -6.45 -30.20
C TRP A 134 11.76 -6.10 -28.71
N LEU A 135 13.01 -6.03 -28.24
CA LEU A 135 13.34 -5.59 -26.88
C LEU A 135 13.03 -4.10 -26.67
N ARG A 136 13.17 -3.29 -27.73
CA ARG A 136 12.87 -1.85 -27.69
C ARG A 136 11.36 -1.62 -27.54
N ARG A 137 10.55 -2.35 -28.32
CA ARG A 137 9.08 -2.28 -28.20
C ARG A 137 8.56 -2.71 -26.84
N LEU A 138 9.23 -3.63 -26.14
CA LEU A 138 8.87 -4.00 -24.77
C LEU A 138 9.15 -2.90 -23.73
N LEU A 139 10.01 -1.93 -24.08
CA LEU A 139 10.41 -0.82 -23.21
C LEU A 139 9.89 0.54 -23.67
N GLU A 140 9.02 0.56 -24.69
CA GLU A 140 8.27 1.76 -25.05
C GLU A 140 7.09 1.86 -24.07
N PHE A 141 7.20 2.81 -23.14
CA PHE A 141 6.15 3.14 -22.18
C PHE A 141 5.43 4.38 -22.67
N GLU A 142 4.43 4.20 -23.52
CA GLU A 142 3.53 5.29 -23.87
C GLU A 142 2.57 5.57 -22.70
N PRO A 143 2.36 6.86 -22.34
CA PRO A 143 1.44 7.23 -21.27
C PRO A 143 0.04 6.63 -21.47
N GLY A 144 -0.46 5.92 -20.46
CA GLY A 144 -1.79 5.30 -20.50
C GLY A 144 -1.84 3.89 -21.11
N GLU A 145 -0.74 3.38 -21.66
CA GLU A 145 -0.67 2.01 -22.17
C GLU A 145 -0.43 0.95 -21.08
N TYR A 146 -0.58 -0.32 -21.45
CA TYR A 146 -0.46 -1.46 -20.53
C TYR A 146 0.93 -1.57 -19.87
N CYS A 147 2.00 -1.27 -20.60
CA CYS A 147 3.36 -1.24 -20.05
C CYS A 147 3.48 -0.18 -18.95
N ASP A 148 2.89 1.00 -19.15
CA ASP A 148 2.93 2.09 -18.17
C ASP A 148 2.08 1.77 -16.93
N VAL A 149 0.92 1.12 -17.11
CA VAL A 149 0.15 0.53 -16.00
C VAL A 149 0.99 -0.47 -15.21
N ALA A 150 1.69 -1.39 -15.89
CA ALA A 150 2.55 -2.38 -15.23
C ALA A 150 3.69 -1.73 -14.46
N ARG A 151 4.29 -0.66 -14.99
CA ARG A 151 5.31 0.16 -14.30
C ARG A 151 4.74 0.83 -13.04
N CYS A 152 3.55 1.41 -13.12
CA CYS A 152 2.88 2.02 -11.96
C CYS A 152 2.59 0.98 -10.86
N VAL A 153 2.04 -0.18 -11.25
CA VAL A 153 1.81 -1.32 -10.35
C VAL A 153 3.11 -1.78 -9.70
N TRP A 154 4.19 -1.91 -10.46
CA TRP A 154 5.51 -2.29 -9.97
C TRP A 154 6.10 -1.25 -9.01
N SER A 155 5.96 0.04 -9.33
CA SER A 155 6.44 1.15 -8.50
C SER A 155 5.74 1.15 -7.15
N LEU A 156 4.41 1.00 -7.13
CA LEU A 156 3.64 0.86 -5.90
C LEU A 156 4.01 -0.40 -5.13
N ALA A 157 4.17 -1.53 -5.81
CA ALA A 157 4.50 -2.79 -5.16
C ALA A 157 5.88 -2.74 -4.47
N THR A 158 6.88 -2.19 -5.14
CA THR A 158 8.25 -2.03 -4.59
C THR A 158 8.36 -0.95 -3.51
N TRP A 159 7.45 0.03 -3.49
CA TRP A 159 7.33 0.98 -2.39
C TRP A 159 6.64 0.34 -1.18
N LEU A 160 5.55 -0.40 -1.37
CA LEU A 160 4.66 -0.86 -0.30
C LEU A 160 4.98 -2.28 0.24
N PHE A 161 5.82 -3.09 -0.43
CA PHE A 161 6.21 -4.42 0.07
C PHE A 161 6.79 -4.47 1.50
N PRO A 162 7.42 -3.41 2.07
CA PRO A 162 7.87 -3.44 3.45
C PRO A 162 6.73 -3.68 4.46
N VAL A 163 5.51 -3.21 4.17
CA VAL A 163 4.34 -3.39 5.05
C VAL A 163 4.03 -4.88 5.26
N PRO A 164 3.75 -5.69 4.21
CA PRO A 164 3.54 -7.12 4.38
C PRO A 164 4.77 -7.85 4.91
N ALA A 165 5.99 -7.40 4.58
CA ALA A 165 7.20 -8.03 5.09
C ALA A 165 7.28 -7.94 6.62
N ILE A 166 7.04 -6.76 7.18
CA ILE A 166 7.06 -6.51 8.62
C ILE A 166 5.91 -7.25 9.31
N VAL A 167 4.68 -7.16 8.80
CA VAL A 167 3.51 -7.79 9.41
C VAL A 167 3.63 -9.32 9.43
N MET A 168 3.99 -9.94 8.30
CA MET A 168 4.22 -11.39 8.24
C MET A 168 5.42 -11.82 9.08
N GLY A 169 6.52 -11.05 9.06
CA GLY A 169 7.71 -11.35 9.85
C GLY A 169 7.48 -11.26 11.35
N LEU A 170 6.75 -10.24 11.83
CA LEU A 170 6.33 -10.14 13.23
C LEU A 170 5.45 -11.31 13.64
N SER A 171 4.54 -11.74 12.76
CA SER A 171 3.72 -12.93 13.01
C SER A 171 4.58 -14.17 13.21
N LEU A 172 5.56 -14.40 12.34
CA LEU A 172 6.47 -15.54 12.44
C LEU A 172 7.33 -15.51 13.71
N ARG A 173 7.69 -14.33 14.23
CA ARG A 173 8.41 -14.19 15.51
C ARG A 173 7.59 -14.61 16.72
N ARG A 174 6.26 -14.56 16.64
CA ARG A 174 5.35 -14.90 17.75
C ARG A 174 4.99 -16.38 17.80
N VAL A 175 5.44 -17.16 16.82
CA VAL A 175 5.16 -18.59 16.78
C VAL A 175 6.10 -19.31 17.74
N ASP A 176 5.53 -20.11 18.64
CA ASP A 176 6.21 -20.99 19.59
C ASP A 176 7.37 -21.76 18.92
N THR A 177 8.55 -21.68 19.54
CA THR A 177 9.76 -22.29 19.00
C THR A 177 9.69 -23.81 19.00
N SER A 178 9.05 -24.40 20.02
CA SER A 178 8.86 -25.85 20.14
C SER A 178 7.99 -26.40 19.01
N LEU A 179 6.90 -25.69 18.67
CA LEU A 179 6.03 -26.05 17.55
C LEU A 179 6.75 -25.98 16.21
N GLN A 180 7.64 -24.99 16.02
CA GLN A 180 8.45 -24.90 14.80
C GLN A 180 9.50 -26.00 14.71
N GLN A 181 10.14 -26.37 15.83
CA GLN A 181 11.08 -27.48 15.88
C GLN A 181 10.39 -28.82 15.60
N GLN A 182 9.23 -29.07 16.20
CA GLN A 182 8.44 -30.27 15.93
C GLN A 182 8.05 -30.36 14.46
N ALA A 183 7.53 -29.27 13.89
CA ALA A 183 7.20 -29.21 12.46
C ALA A 183 8.41 -29.41 11.55
N GLN A 184 9.61 -29.04 12.00
CA GLN A 184 10.87 -29.29 11.29
C GLN A 184 11.25 -30.78 11.33
N LEU A 185 11.14 -31.43 12.49
CA LEU A 185 11.39 -32.88 12.64
C LEU A 185 10.41 -33.71 11.81
N ASP A 186 9.14 -33.27 11.76
CA ASP A 186 8.08 -33.90 10.98
C ASP A 186 8.15 -33.59 9.46
N GLY A 187 9.10 -32.76 9.03
CA GLY A 187 9.25 -32.38 7.61
C GLY A 187 8.14 -31.47 7.06
N VAL A 188 7.24 -30.96 7.90
CA VAL A 188 6.06 -30.16 7.52
C VAL A 188 6.19 -28.66 7.83
N LEU A 189 7.39 -28.18 8.17
CA LEU A 189 7.66 -26.78 8.56
C LEU A 189 7.06 -25.76 7.59
N TRP A 190 7.20 -25.97 6.27
CA TRP A 190 6.68 -25.01 5.28
C TRP A 190 5.16 -24.95 5.24
N ARG A 191 4.47 -26.07 5.45
CA ARG A 191 3.00 -26.11 5.52
C ARG A 191 2.49 -25.34 6.73
N VAL A 192 3.15 -25.53 7.87
CA VAL A 192 2.86 -24.80 9.11
C VAL A 192 3.14 -23.30 8.93
N THR A 193 4.30 -22.95 8.36
CA THR A 193 4.69 -21.57 8.05
C THR A 193 3.67 -20.89 7.14
N ALA A 194 3.28 -21.55 6.03
CA ALA A 194 2.32 -21.00 5.07
C ALA A 194 0.96 -20.70 5.71
N ARG A 195 0.46 -21.61 6.55
CA ARG A 195 -0.80 -21.40 7.30
C ARG A 195 -0.68 -20.26 8.30
N GLN A 196 0.46 -20.13 8.98
CA GLN A 196 0.70 -19.07 9.96
C GLN A 196 0.78 -17.69 9.30
N ILE A 197 1.43 -17.58 8.14
CA ILE A 197 1.55 -16.29 7.43
C ILE A 197 0.30 -15.92 6.63
N LEU A 198 -0.60 -16.86 6.30
CA LEU A 198 -1.75 -16.60 5.43
C LEU A 198 -2.66 -15.48 5.96
N GLY A 199 -3.05 -15.53 7.24
CA GLY A 199 -3.87 -14.48 7.85
C GLY A 199 -3.19 -13.10 7.82
N PRO A 200 -1.95 -12.98 8.32
CA PRO A 200 -1.14 -11.77 8.27
C PRO A 200 -0.89 -11.25 6.84
N ALA A 201 -0.68 -12.15 5.89
CA ALA A 201 -0.50 -11.84 4.47
C ALA A 201 -1.78 -11.22 3.91
N LEU A 202 -2.95 -11.81 4.14
CA LEU A 202 -4.22 -11.24 3.69
C LEU A 202 -4.52 -9.90 4.35
N ALA A 203 -4.23 -9.76 5.65
CA ALA A 203 -4.43 -8.50 6.37
C ALA A 203 -3.53 -7.39 5.83
N SER A 204 -2.24 -7.67 5.66
CA SER A 204 -1.29 -6.69 5.13
C SER A 204 -1.49 -6.42 3.63
N MET A 205 -1.91 -7.39 2.84
CA MET A 205 -2.33 -7.19 1.46
C MET A 205 -3.52 -6.23 1.38
N ALA A 206 -4.52 -6.39 2.25
CA ALA A 206 -5.65 -5.45 2.32
C ALA A 206 -5.19 -4.03 2.72
N ILE A 207 -4.26 -3.90 3.66
CA ILE A 207 -3.65 -2.61 4.03
C ILE A 207 -2.94 -1.99 2.82
N VAL A 208 -2.10 -2.75 2.11
CA VAL A 208 -1.39 -2.27 0.91
C VAL A 208 -2.38 -1.87 -0.18
N ALA A 209 -3.46 -2.63 -0.39
CA ALA A 209 -4.48 -2.27 -1.37
C ALA A 209 -5.16 -0.94 -1.03
N VAL A 210 -5.49 -0.69 0.25
CA VAL A 210 -6.03 0.60 0.70
C VAL A 210 -5.04 1.73 0.48
N LEU A 211 -3.76 1.55 0.88
CA LEU A 211 -2.71 2.56 0.69
C LEU A 211 -2.49 2.86 -0.80
N ALA A 212 -2.46 1.84 -1.64
CA ALA A 212 -2.30 2.00 -3.09
C ALA A 212 -3.51 2.72 -3.72
N MET A 213 -4.74 2.44 -3.26
CA MET A 213 -5.93 3.16 -3.74
C MET A 213 -5.93 4.66 -3.40
N GLN A 214 -5.30 5.03 -2.28
CA GLN A 214 -5.14 6.43 -1.87
C GLN A 214 -4.03 7.16 -2.63
N GLU A 215 -3.17 6.41 -3.32
CA GLU A 215 -2.02 6.96 -4.01
C GLU A 215 -2.39 7.45 -5.41
N PHE A 216 -2.23 8.75 -5.65
CA PHE A 216 -2.49 9.39 -6.94
C PHE A 216 -1.20 9.78 -7.66
N ALA A 217 -0.11 10.05 -6.92
CA ALA A 217 1.10 10.67 -7.47
C ALA A 217 1.85 9.74 -8.44
N VAL A 218 1.63 8.43 -8.33
CA VAL A 218 2.19 7.44 -9.26
C VAL A 218 1.46 7.43 -10.60
N TYR A 219 0.14 7.61 -10.60
CA TYR A 219 -0.70 7.53 -11.80
C TYR A 219 -0.87 8.89 -12.50
N GLU A 220 -0.91 9.99 -11.76
CA GLU A 220 -1.16 11.34 -12.31
C GLU A 220 -0.23 11.71 -13.48
N PRO A 221 1.10 11.51 -13.43
CA PRO A 221 1.99 11.88 -14.54
C PRO A 221 1.80 11.06 -15.81
N THR A 222 1.08 9.95 -15.74
CA THR A 222 0.90 8.98 -16.83
C THR A 222 -0.40 9.14 -17.60
N GLY A 223 -1.33 9.97 -17.10
CA GLY A 223 -2.68 10.04 -17.64
C GLY A 223 -3.53 8.79 -17.37
N ILE A 224 -3.05 7.83 -16.58
CA ILE A 224 -3.85 6.67 -16.15
C ILE A 224 -4.91 7.14 -15.15
N SER A 225 -6.17 7.00 -15.54
CA SER A 225 -7.32 7.34 -14.71
C SER A 225 -7.61 6.27 -13.65
N VAL A 226 -7.51 6.67 -12.38
CA VAL A 226 -7.96 5.95 -11.19
C VAL A 226 -8.84 6.86 -10.32
N ILE A 227 -9.62 6.30 -9.40
CA ILE A 227 -10.56 7.12 -8.59
C ILE A 227 -9.84 8.28 -7.89
N ALA A 228 -8.64 8.07 -7.36
CA ALA A 228 -7.90 9.13 -6.67
C ALA A 228 -7.52 10.29 -7.60
N THR A 229 -7.07 10.00 -8.83
CA THR A 229 -6.74 11.04 -9.81
C THR A 229 -8.00 11.77 -10.28
N GLU A 230 -9.09 11.05 -10.57
CA GLU A 230 -10.36 11.67 -10.98
C GLU A 230 -10.98 12.52 -9.86
N THR A 231 -10.96 12.03 -8.61
CA THR A 231 -11.48 12.78 -7.46
C THR A 231 -10.75 14.10 -7.31
N ARG A 232 -9.42 14.10 -7.48
CA ARG A 232 -8.61 15.31 -7.46
C ARG A 232 -8.93 16.23 -8.64
N MET A 233 -9.01 15.70 -9.86
CA MET A 233 -9.35 16.51 -11.04
C MET A 233 -10.73 17.16 -10.93
N VAL A 234 -11.74 16.44 -10.44
CA VAL A 234 -13.08 16.98 -10.18
C VAL A 234 -13.02 18.09 -9.13
N PHE A 235 -12.23 17.91 -8.07
CA PHE A 235 -12.06 18.93 -7.05
C PHE A 235 -11.38 20.20 -7.59
N GLU A 236 -10.29 20.07 -8.34
CA GLU A 236 -9.52 21.20 -8.87
C GLU A 236 -10.28 21.94 -9.99
N THR A 237 -10.81 21.19 -10.97
CA THR A 237 -11.35 21.76 -12.21
C THR A 237 -12.87 21.86 -12.25
N GLY A 238 -13.57 21.08 -11.42
CA GLY A 238 -15.03 20.90 -11.52
C GLY A 238 -15.51 20.13 -12.74
N ALA A 239 -14.59 19.67 -13.60
CA ALA A 239 -14.94 18.91 -14.80
C ALA A 239 -14.90 17.40 -14.50
N PHE A 240 -15.86 16.66 -15.07
CA PHE A 240 -15.91 15.20 -15.04
C PHE A 240 -15.35 14.63 -16.33
N SER A 241 -14.42 13.66 -16.24
CA SER A 241 -14.06 12.87 -17.40
C SER A 241 -15.29 12.07 -17.81
N SER A 242 -15.73 12.23 -19.05
CA SER A 242 -16.80 11.42 -19.64
C SER A 242 -16.25 10.66 -20.85
N THR A 243 -17.00 9.68 -21.35
CA THR A 243 -16.66 8.97 -22.59
C THR A 243 -16.48 9.91 -23.79
N ASP A 244 -17.12 11.08 -23.75
CA ASP A 244 -17.11 12.08 -24.83
C ASP A 244 -16.21 13.28 -24.54
N ASN A 245 -15.61 13.36 -23.33
CA ASN A 245 -14.78 14.49 -22.90
C ASN A 245 -13.63 14.01 -22.01
N LEU A 246 -12.50 13.66 -22.64
CA LEU A 246 -11.28 13.28 -21.95
C LEU A 246 -10.57 14.54 -21.44
N ILE A 247 -10.65 14.81 -20.13
CA ILE A 247 -9.96 15.94 -19.45
C ILE A 247 -8.44 15.70 -19.33
N THR A 248 -7.82 15.06 -20.32
CA THR A 248 -6.36 14.93 -20.39
C THR A 248 -5.71 16.16 -21.03
N GLN A 249 -6.49 17.10 -21.58
CA GLN A 249 -5.97 18.39 -22.01
C GLN A 249 -5.68 19.28 -20.80
N ARG A 250 -4.38 19.49 -20.52
CA ARG A 250 -3.89 20.50 -19.57
C ARG A 250 -4.59 21.84 -19.85
N LEU A 251 -5.36 22.32 -18.87
CA LEU A 251 -5.88 23.69 -18.80
C LEU A 251 -4.72 24.67 -18.58
N VAL A 252 -3.89 24.88 -19.61
CA VAL A 252 -2.95 26.01 -19.64
C VAL A 252 -3.74 27.23 -20.13
N GLY A 253 -4.16 28.12 -19.22
CA GLY A 253 -4.39 29.52 -19.57
C GLY A 253 -5.78 30.11 -19.40
N ALA A 254 -6.78 29.42 -18.84
CA ALA A 254 -8.07 30.05 -18.52
C ALA A 254 -8.10 30.54 -17.06
N PRO A 255 -8.14 31.86 -16.78
CA PRO A 255 -8.40 32.36 -15.43
C PRO A 255 -9.86 32.04 -15.06
N GLN A 256 -10.08 30.91 -14.41
CA GLN A 256 -11.37 30.60 -13.80
C GLN A 256 -11.53 31.41 -12.52
N THR A 257 -12.28 32.50 -12.57
CA THR A 257 -12.83 33.14 -11.36
C THR A 257 -13.95 32.26 -10.81
N SER A 258 -13.58 31.20 -10.08
CA SER A 258 -14.55 30.31 -9.42
C SER A 258 -15.31 31.09 -8.35
N THR A 259 -16.64 31.17 -8.47
CA THR A 259 -17.48 31.73 -7.40
C THR A 259 -17.52 30.75 -6.20
N PRO A 260 -17.72 31.21 -4.96
CA PRO A 260 -17.79 30.32 -3.79
C PRO A 260 -18.87 29.22 -3.89
N GLY A 261 -19.95 29.47 -4.66
CA GLY A 261 -20.99 28.48 -4.94
C GLY A 261 -20.48 27.31 -5.80
N ASP A 262 -19.60 27.58 -6.74
CA ASP A 262 -18.96 26.59 -7.62
C ASP A 262 -18.08 25.64 -6.78
N GLN A 263 -17.28 26.17 -5.86
CA GLN A 263 -16.40 25.35 -5.02
C GLN A 263 -17.14 24.30 -4.17
N ARG A 264 -18.32 24.63 -3.61
CA ARG A 264 -19.14 23.68 -2.85
C ARG A 264 -19.65 22.54 -3.74
N ALA A 265 -20.10 22.88 -4.95
CA ALA A 265 -20.55 21.90 -5.92
C ALA A 265 -19.41 20.96 -6.34
N ARG A 266 -18.21 21.50 -6.62
CA ARG A 266 -17.01 20.70 -6.95
C ARG A 266 -16.60 19.77 -5.81
N ALA A 267 -16.62 20.27 -4.57
CA ALA A 267 -16.32 19.45 -3.39
C ALA A 267 -17.33 18.31 -3.22
N ALA A 268 -18.63 18.58 -3.38
CA ALA A 268 -19.66 17.56 -3.30
C ALA A 268 -19.56 16.52 -4.43
N ALA A 269 -19.22 16.95 -5.65
CA ALA A 269 -18.94 16.07 -6.79
C ALA A 269 -17.70 15.17 -6.57
N ALA A 270 -16.62 15.74 -6.03
CA ALA A 270 -15.42 14.98 -5.68
C ALA A 270 -15.73 13.93 -4.59
N VAL A 271 -16.50 14.32 -3.57
CA VAL A 271 -17.01 13.39 -2.55
C VAL A 271 -17.79 12.26 -3.20
N ALA A 272 -18.78 12.56 -4.04
CA ALA A 272 -19.60 11.57 -4.73
C ALA A 272 -18.76 10.58 -5.56
N THR A 273 -17.72 11.09 -6.22
CA THR A 273 -16.76 10.28 -7.00
C THR A 273 -15.94 9.33 -6.12
N SER A 274 -15.62 9.74 -4.88
CA SER A 274 -14.85 8.95 -3.92
C SER A 274 -15.67 7.90 -3.13
N VAL A 275 -17.01 8.02 -3.08
CA VAL A 275 -17.88 7.12 -2.28
C VAL A 275 -17.65 5.63 -2.58
N PRO A 276 -17.61 5.18 -3.85
CA PRO A 276 -17.35 3.78 -4.15
C PRO A 276 -16.02 3.28 -3.57
N MET A 277 -14.99 4.11 -3.60
CA MET A 277 -13.68 3.78 -3.01
C MET A 277 -13.77 3.68 -1.48
N LEU A 278 -14.55 4.54 -0.80
CA LEU A 278 -14.77 4.42 0.64
C LEU A 278 -15.43 3.09 1.02
N ILE A 279 -16.38 2.61 0.21
CA ILE A 279 -17.02 1.30 0.43
C ILE A 279 -15.98 0.18 0.30
N VAL A 280 -15.16 0.21 -0.75
CA VAL A 280 -14.08 -0.78 -0.97
C VAL A 280 -13.08 -0.76 0.18
N ILE A 281 -12.65 0.43 0.61
CA ILE A 281 -11.75 0.60 1.77
C ILE A 281 -12.39 0.04 3.04
N GLY A 282 -13.69 0.28 3.27
CA GLY A 282 -14.42 -0.28 4.40
C GLY A 282 -14.38 -1.82 4.42
N VAL A 283 -14.64 -2.45 3.28
CA VAL A 283 -14.57 -3.91 3.13
C VAL A 283 -13.15 -4.43 3.37
N LEU A 284 -12.14 -3.81 2.78
CA LEU A 284 -10.73 -4.19 2.97
C LEU A 284 -10.28 -4.00 4.42
N SER A 285 -10.75 -2.95 5.09
CA SER A 285 -10.46 -2.68 6.50
C SER A 285 -11.07 -3.74 7.42
N ILE A 286 -12.29 -4.22 7.11
CA ILE A 286 -12.91 -5.35 7.83
C ILE A 286 -12.08 -6.62 7.63
N ILE A 287 -11.65 -6.92 6.40
CA ILE A 287 -10.78 -8.07 6.12
C ILE A 287 -9.47 -7.98 6.90
N ALA A 288 -8.84 -6.80 6.91
CA ALA A 288 -7.61 -6.55 7.66
C ALA A 288 -7.83 -6.74 9.17
N ALA A 289 -8.94 -6.24 9.73
CA ALA A 289 -9.28 -6.41 11.14
C ALA A 289 -9.52 -7.89 11.50
N ILE A 290 -10.24 -8.64 10.66
CA ILE A 290 -10.47 -10.08 10.86
C ILE A 290 -9.14 -10.85 10.80
N GLY A 291 -8.28 -10.52 9.84
CA GLY A 291 -6.95 -11.13 9.72
C GLY A 291 -6.04 -10.78 10.91
N ALA A 292 -6.09 -9.54 11.39
CA ALA A 292 -5.31 -9.07 12.54
C ALA A 292 -5.76 -9.70 13.86
N ARG A 293 -7.06 -9.99 14.06
CA ARG A 293 -7.53 -10.72 15.25
C ARG A 293 -6.95 -12.13 15.38
N LYS A 294 -6.54 -12.74 14.25
CA LYS A 294 -5.82 -14.02 14.27
C LYS A 294 -4.37 -13.91 14.74
N LEU A 295 -3.80 -12.70 14.85
CA LEU A 295 -2.43 -12.44 15.34
C LEU A 295 -2.32 -12.38 16.87
N THR A 296 -3.43 -12.26 17.59
CA THR A 296 -3.49 -12.01 19.03
C THR A 296 -3.42 -13.27 19.90
N ALA A 297 -3.22 -14.46 19.33
CA ALA A 297 -3.35 -15.72 20.06
C ALA A 297 -2.07 -16.19 20.81
N ALA A 298 -0.97 -15.44 20.79
CA ALA A 298 0.25 -15.79 21.51
C ALA A 298 0.61 -14.66 22.50
N ASP A 299 0.12 -14.75 23.73
CA ASP A 299 0.33 -13.75 24.78
C ASP A 299 1.73 -13.83 25.43
N ALA A 300 2.51 -14.86 25.13
CA ALA A 300 3.87 -15.02 25.64
C ALA A 300 4.90 -14.97 24.50
N ILE A 301 5.75 -13.93 24.49
CA ILE A 301 6.99 -13.94 23.70
C ILE A 301 7.97 -14.80 24.49
N GLU A 302 8.24 -16.02 24.02
CA GLU A 302 9.30 -16.85 24.60
C GLU A 302 10.65 -16.13 24.50
N SER A 303 11.30 -15.93 25.65
CA SER A 303 12.63 -15.32 25.77
C SER A 303 13.77 -16.34 25.70
N GLY A 304 13.48 -17.60 25.34
CA GLY A 304 14.46 -18.68 25.24
C GLY A 304 15.50 -18.50 24.14
N ALA A 305 16.58 -19.30 24.21
CA ALA A 305 17.61 -19.34 23.18
C ALA A 305 17.01 -19.80 21.84
N TRP A 306 17.16 -19.00 20.80
CA TRP A 306 16.62 -19.32 19.48
C TRP A 306 17.38 -20.47 18.82
N PRO A 307 16.72 -21.58 18.43
CA PRO A 307 17.39 -22.71 17.81
C PRO A 307 18.00 -22.35 16.45
N ALA A 308 19.28 -22.68 16.24
CA ALA A 308 19.97 -22.40 14.98
C ALA A 308 19.33 -23.11 13.77
N SER A 309 18.67 -24.25 14.00
CA SER A 309 17.96 -25.04 12.97
C SER A 309 16.78 -24.30 12.36
N LEU A 310 16.21 -23.32 13.08
CA LEU A 310 15.08 -22.49 12.64
C LEU A 310 15.51 -21.21 11.92
N ASN A 311 16.82 -20.91 11.86
CA ASN A 311 17.30 -19.72 11.18
C ASN A 311 16.90 -19.71 9.68
N ALA A 312 16.60 -18.52 9.17
CA ALA A 312 16.33 -18.34 7.75
C ALA A 312 17.52 -18.86 6.91
N ARG A 313 17.23 -19.73 5.93
CA ARG A 313 18.25 -20.31 5.05
C ARG A 313 18.97 -19.19 4.28
N ARG A 314 20.28 -19.33 4.07
CA ARG A 314 21.12 -18.33 3.37
C ARG A 314 20.55 -17.88 2.02
N ARG A 315 19.96 -18.80 1.24
CA ARG A 315 19.32 -18.48 -0.05
C ARG A 315 18.14 -17.50 0.10
N VAL A 316 17.32 -17.68 1.13
CA VAL A 316 16.18 -16.78 1.42
C VAL A 316 16.69 -15.41 1.89
N THR A 317 17.76 -15.40 2.70
CA THR A 317 18.43 -14.16 3.11
C THR A 317 18.97 -13.38 1.92
N VAL A 318 19.67 -14.04 0.99
CA VAL A 318 20.17 -13.42 -0.24
C VAL A 318 19.01 -12.89 -1.09
N ALA A 319 17.94 -13.67 -1.27
CA ALA A 319 16.76 -13.24 -2.02
C ALA A 319 16.09 -12.01 -1.40
N ALA A 320 15.92 -11.98 -0.08
CA ALA A 320 15.35 -10.83 0.62
C ALA A 320 16.18 -9.55 0.42
N TRP A 321 17.51 -9.65 0.52
CA TRP A 321 18.40 -8.53 0.27
C TRP A 321 18.43 -8.10 -1.19
N ALA A 322 18.41 -9.03 -2.13
CA ALA A 322 18.32 -8.72 -3.55
C ALA A 322 17.04 -7.94 -3.87
N ILE A 323 15.89 -8.36 -3.33
CA ILE A 323 14.61 -7.65 -3.50
C ILE A 323 14.66 -6.26 -2.86
N ALA A 324 15.16 -6.14 -1.62
CA ALA A 324 15.24 -4.86 -0.93
C ALA A 324 16.17 -3.87 -1.65
N LEU A 325 17.35 -4.33 -2.10
CA LEU A 325 18.29 -3.52 -2.87
C LEU A 325 17.72 -3.15 -4.24
N LEU A 326 17.06 -4.08 -4.93
CA LEU A 326 16.40 -3.79 -6.20
C LEU A 326 15.30 -2.74 -6.03
N ALA A 327 14.44 -2.91 -5.02
CA ALA A 327 13.33 -2.01 -4.77
C ALA A 327 13.77 -0.60 -4.38
N ILE A 328 14.83 -0.47 -3.58
CA ILE A 328 15.25 0.82 -3.00
C ILE A 328 16.37 1.46 -3.82
N ALA A 329 17.45 0.73 -4.10
CA ALA A 329 18.65 1.30 -4.69
C ALA A 329 18.46 1.65 -6.17
N VAL A 330 17.76 0.83 -6.96
CA VAL A 330 17.56 1.10 -8.39
C VAL A 330 16.85 2.43 -8.65
N PRO A 331 15.66 2.72 -8.08
CA PRO A 331 15.01 4.00 -8.34
C PRO A 331 15.83 5.19 -7.85
N ILE A 332 16.49 5.10 -6.70
CA ILE A 332 17.34 6.18 -6.17
C ILE A 332 18.55 6.44 -7.07
N VAL A 333 19.29 5.38 -7.45
CA VAL A 333 20.46 5.51 -8.30
C VAL A 333 20.08 6.05 -9.67
N SER A 334 18.97 5.60 -10.26
CA SER A 334 18.48 6.10 -11.54
C SER A 334 18.10 7.58 -11.50
N LEU A 335 17.49 8.06 -10.42
CA LEU A 335 17.25 9.50 -10.22
C LEU A 335 18.57 10.27 -10.17
N CYS A 336 19.52 9.81 -9.36
CA CYS A 336 20.84 10.45 -9.24
C CYS A 336 21.60 10.49 -10.57
N LEU A 337 21.51 9.43 -11.37
CA LEU A 337 22.13 9.37 -12.69
C LEU A 337 21.41 10.27 -13.70
N SER A 338 20.09 10.41 -13.61
CA SER A 338 19.34 11.32 -14.50
C SER A 338 19.68 12.80 -14.27
N LEU A 339 20.17 13.18 -13.10
CA LEU A 339 20.61 14.56 -12.82
C LEU A 339 21.95 14.92 -13.46
N LYS A 340 22.74 13.92 -13.89
CA LYS A 340 24.05 14.14 -14.51
C LYS A 340 23.99 14.31 -16.03
N ARG A 341 22.83 14.08 -16.65
CA ARG A 341 22.60 14.21 -18.08
C ARG A 341 21.81 15.47 -18.35
#